data_AF-A0A3R9UYX8-F1
#
_entry.id   AF-A0A3R9UYX8-F1
#
_cell.length_a   1.000
_cell.length_b   1.000
_cell.length_c   1.000
_cell.angle_alpha   90.00
_cell.angle_beta   90.00
_cell.angle_gamma   90.00
#
_symmetry.space_group_name_H-M   'P 1'
#
loop_
_entity.id
_entity.type
_entity.pdbx_description
1 polymer ?
#
loop_
_entity_poly.entity_id
_entity_poly.type
_entity_poly.pdbx_seq_one_letter_code
_entity_poly.pdbx_strand_id
1 'polypeptide(L)' 'MSDEKQPGTPARQMREQAEELELAAQRATDPDERRRLTDEAVRIRERIERESGPESATMDPM' A
#
# COMPACT_ATOMS: atom_id res chain seq x y z
N MET A 1 -6.01 -27.32 -15.68
CA MET A 1 -5.68 -25.88 -15.69
C MET A 1 -6.31 -25.33 -14.44
N SER A 2 -5.53 -25.01 -13.42
CA SER A 2 -6.08 -24.75 -12.08
C SER A 2 -6.84 -23.43 -12.08
N ASP A 3 -8.17 -23.54 -11.99
CA ASP A 3 -9.02 -22.61 -11.27
C ASP A 3 -8.31 -22.10 -10.03
N GLU A 4 -8.10 -20.79 -9.93
CA GLU A 4 -8.68 -19.99 -8.86
C GLU A 4 -8.44 -18.53 -9.21
N LYS A 5 -9.50 -17.72 -9.18
CA LYS A 5 -9.38 -16.30 -8.87
C LYS A 5 -8.59 -16.22 -7.56
N GLN A 6 -7.26 -16.12 -7.60
CA GLN A 6 -6.51 -15.69 -6.45
C GLN A 6 -7.11 -14.32 -6.09
N PRO A 7 -7.79 -14.16 -4.94
CA PRO A 7 -8.20 -12.84 -4.50
C PRO A 7 -6.90 -12.06 -4.44
N GLY A 8 -6.76 -11.03 -5.27
CA GLY A 8 -5.51 -10.27 -5.38
C GLY A 8 -5.04 -9.97 -3.97
N THR A 9 -3.85 -10.46 -3.63
CA THR A 9 -3.26 -10.44 -2.28
C THR A 9 -3.59 -9.10 -1.61
N PRO A 10 -3.93 -9.02 -0.31
CA PRO A 10 -4.25 -7.75 0.35
C PRO A 10 -3.25 -6.63 0.04
N ALA A 11 -1.96 -6.98 -0.12
CA ALA A 11 -0.90 -6.12 -0.63
C ALA A 11 -1.20 -5.43 -1.98
N ARG A 12 -1.82 -6.14 -2.94
CA ARG A 12 -2.16 -5.62 -4.28
C ARG A 12 -3.29 -4.61 -4.22
N GLN A 13 -4.33 -4.86 -3.42
CA GLN A 13 -5.43 -3.90 -3.20
C GLN A 13 -4.92 -2.64 -2.49
N MET A 14 -4.05 -2.81 -1.49
CA MET A 14 -3.42 -1.69 -0.82
C MET A 14 -2.49 -0.89 -1.75
N ARG A 15 -1.76 -1.55 -2.67
CA ARG A 15 -0.96 -0.83 -3.69
C ARG A 15 -1.84 0.04 -4.58
N GLU A 16 -2.95 -0.51 -5.06
CA GLU A 16 -3.92 0.21 -5.89
C GLU A 16 -4.46 1.45 -5.15
N GLN A 17 -4.77 1.31 -3.86
CA GLN A 17 -5.23 2.41 -3.02
C GLN A 17 -4.15 3.50 -2.83
N ALA A 18 -2.88 3.13 -2.69
CA ALA A 18 -1.78 4.09 -2.61
C ALA A 18 -1.58 4.85 -3.93
N GLU A 19 -1.73 4.17 -5.08
CA GLU A 19 -1.66 4.79 -6.40
C GLU A 19 -2.81 5.78 -6.63
N GLU A 20 -4.03 5.45 -6.20
CA GLU A 20 -5.17 6.37 -6.27
C GLU A 20 -4.94 7.63 -5.42
N LEU A 21 -4.40 7.48 -4.21
CA LEU A 21 -4.06 8.60 -3.33
C LEU A 21 -2.96 9.50 -3.94
N GLU A 22 -1.93 8.93 -4.57
CA GLU A 22 -0.92 9.72 -5.29
C GLU A 22 -1.50 10.44 -6.51
N LEU A 23 -2.43 9.82 -7.23
CA LEU A 23 -3.10 10.43 -8.37
C LEU A 23 -4.00 11.60 -7.92
N ALA A 24 -4.71 11.42 -6.81
CA ALA A 24 -5.49 12.45 -6.16
C ALA A 24 -4.58 13.60 -5.67
N ALA A 25 -3.44 13.27 -5.06
CA ALA A 25 -2.45 14.25 -4.62
C ALA A 25 -1.90 15.09 -5.78
N GLN A 26 -1.65 14.47 -6.95
CA GLN A 26 -1.20 15.17 -8.15
C GLN A 26 -2.27 16.09 -8.74
N ARG A 27 -3.55 15.74 -8.58
CA ARG A 27 -4.69 16.56 -9.03
C ARG A 27 -5.08 17.62 -8.01
N ALA A 28 -4.71 17.45 -6.74
CA ALA A 28 -4.96 18.42 -5.69
C ALA A 28 -4.18 19.71 -5.96
N THR A 29 -4.92 20.80 -6.09
CA THR A 29 -4.37 22.16 -6.21
C THR A 29 -3.96 22.73 -4.85
N ASP A 30 -4.51 22.18 -3.76
CA ASP A 30 -4.17 22.58 -2.40
C ASP A 30 -2.89 21.87 -1.90
N PRO A 31 -1.89 22.62 -1.42
CA PRO A 31 -0.63 22.05 -0.98
C PRO A 31 -0.75 21.21 0.30
N ASP A 32 -1.67 21.54 1.21
CA ASP A 32 -1.92 20.78 2.43
C ASP A 32 -2.66 19.47 2.12
N GLU A 33 -3.66 19.52 1.24
CA GLU A 33 -4.39 18.34 0.77
C GLU A 33 -3.47 17.37 0.02
N ARG A 34 -2.67 17.88 -0.93
CA ARG A 34 -1.65 17.09 -1.63
C ARG A 34 -0.72 16.41 -0.63
N ARG A 35 -0.25 17.14 0.39
CA ARG A 35 0.67 16.60 1.39
C ARG A 35 0.02 15.49 2.20
N ARG A 36 -1.24 15.64 2.61
CA ARG A 36 -2.00 14.58 3.31
C ARG A 36 -2.17 13.33 2.46
N LEU A 37 -2.57 13.49 1.19
CA LEU A 37 -2.79 12.38 0.28
C LEU A 37 -1.49 11.62 -0.03
N THR A 38 -0.38 12.34 -0.24
CA THR A 38 0.94 11.72 -0.38
C THR A 38 1.38 10.99 0.89
N ASP A 39 1.19 11.59 2.06
CA ASP A 39 1.53 10.98 3.36
C ASP A 39 0.73 9.70 3.62
N GLU A 40 -0.54 9.68 3.22
CA GLU A 40 -1.41 8.49 3.32
C GLU A 40 -0.97 7.39 2.34
N ALA A 41 -0.61 7.73 1.11
CA ALA A 41 -0.07 6.78 0.14
C ALA A 41 1.25 6.13 0.62
N VAL A 42 2.15 6.93 1.21
CA VAL A 42 3.40 6.45 1.81
C VAL A 42 3.13 5.49 2.96
N ARG A 43 2.21 5.84 3.88
CA ARG A 43 1.83 4.97 4.99
C ARG A 43 1.26 3.63 4.53
N ILE A 44 0.48 3.61 3.46
CA ILE A 44 -0.03 2.37 2.89
C ILE A 44 1.10 1.52 2.32
N ARG A 45 2.07 2.12 1.61
CA ARG A 45 3.26 1.40 1.13
C ARG A 45 4.09 0.80 2.26
N GLU A 46 4.37 1.56 3.31
CA GLU A 46 5.06 1.06 4.51
C GLU A 46 4.31 -0.10 5.16
N ARG A 47 2.98 -0.02 5.21
CA ARG A 47 2.15 -1.10 5.75
C ARG A 47 2.26 -2.37 4.91
N ILE A 48 2.22 -2.24 3.58
CA ILE A 48 2.41 -3.35 2.66
C ILE A 48 3.82 -3.93 2.80
N GLU A 49 4.85 -3.12 2.94
CA GLU A 49 6.22 -3.58 3.16
C GLU A 49 6.37 -4.30 4.50
N ARG A 50 5.69 -3.85 5.56
CA ARG A 50 5.67 -4.53 6.85
C ARG A 50 4.88 -5.84 6.81
N GLU A 51 3.74 -5.87 6.11
CA GLU A 51 2.87 -7.05 6.00
C GLU A 51 3.38 -8.07 4.95
N SER A 52 4.11 -7.61 3.93
CA SER A 52 4.62 -8.44 2.82
C SER A 52 6.13 -8.67 2.86
N GLY A 53 6.85 -7.95 3.72
CA GLY A 53 8.29 -8.08 3.92
C GLY A 53 8.64 -9.25 4.84
N PRO A 54 9.92 -9.67 4.83
CA PRO A 54 10.41 -10.80 5.63
C PRO A 54 10.29 -10.61 7.16
N GLU A 55 9.89 -9.42 7.64
CA GLU A 55 9.62 -9.19 9.07
C GLU A 55 8.42 -9.97 9.61
N SER A 56 7.46 -10.40 8.76
CA SER A 56 6.45 -11.39 9.19
C SER A 56 7.00 -12.81 9.29
N ALA A 57 8.24 -13.05 8.85
CA ALA A 57 8.98 -14.31 8.95
C ALA A 57 10.23 -14.21 9.87
N THR A 58 10.45 -13.08 10.55
CA THR A 58 11.57 -12.90 11.50
C THR A 58 11.12 -12.30 12.83
N MET A 59 10.20 -13.00 13.48
CA MET A 59 10.36 -13.27 14.90
C MET A 59 10.32 -14.78 15.10
N ASP A 60 11.40 -15.45 14.67
CA ASP A 60 11.84 -16.67 15.31
C ASP A 60 12.87 -16.25 16.37
N PRO A 61 12.49 -16.08 17.65
CA PRO A 61 13.46 -16.06 18.72
C PRO A 61 13.74 -17.52 19.10
N MET A 62 14.84 -18.10 18.59
CA MET A 62 15.88 -18.86 19.32
C MET A 62 16.76 -19.69 18.39
#